data_AF-A0AAC8VYL6-F1
#
_entry.id   AF-A0AAC8VYL6-F1
#
_cell.length_a   1.000
_cell.length_b   1.000
_cell.length_c   1.000
_cell.angle_alpha   90.00
_cell.angle_beta   90.00
_cell.angle_gamma   90.00
#
_symmetry.space_group_name_H-M   'P 1'
#
loop_
_entity.id
_entity.type
_entity.pdbx_description
1 polymer ?
#
loop_
_entity_poly.entity_id
_entity_poly.type
_entity_poly.pdbx_seq_one_letter_code
_entity_poly.pdbx_strand_id
1 'polypeptide(L)'
;MLPTITADLPFLAREVNDAHAQTHNHAKGMLLEAKRAGEALVKAKGLCPHGTFKDWVQAHCRLSYRQATAYMRVAKLSKDADLRTFDGGIDAFLQTFATKRIKDPAPEFTHRDADYVLRIHALAERGAEHERDVAADKLTQTAERFGMTAEAMVKQAHKLRPNNDLTDAEKEARTFEECLKAQASAFQEREAIFRELEEQFSNTPKEDLLRILTDLRIKGVW
;
A
#
# COMPACT_ATOMS: atom_id res chain seq x y z
N MET A 1 -5.20 -47.45 -65.99
CA MET A 1 -6.15 -46.41 -65.55
C MET A 1 -6.42 -46.64 -64.07
N LEU A 2 -6.04 -45.71 -63.19
CA LEU A 2 -6.39 -45.82 -61.78
C LEU A 2 -7.87 -45.42 -61.63
N PRO A 3 -8.67 -46.16 -60.84
CA PRO A 3 -10.07 -45.82 -60.62
C PRO A 3 -10.16 -44.48 -59.90
N THR A 4 -10.85 -43.52 -60.50
CA THR A 4 -11.22 -42.26 -59.86
C THR A 4 -12.22 -42.60 -58.76
N ILE A 5 -11.82 -42.48 -57.49
CA ILE A 5 -12.74 -42.62 -56.35
C ILE A 5 -13.69 -41.42 -56.41
N THR A 6 -14.86 -41.61 -56.98
CA THR A 6 -15.97 -40.65 -56.85
C THR A 6 -16.48 -40.73 -55.41
N ALA A 7 -16.10 -39.76 -54.59
CA ALA A 7 -16.61 -39.62 -53.23
C ALA A 7 -18.14 -39.42 -53.28
N ASP A 8 -18.89 -40.31 -52.65
CA ASP A 8 -20.34 -40.21 -52.50
C ASP A 8 -20.71 -39.56 -51.16
N LEU A 9 -21.98 -39.15 -51.01
CA LEU A 9 -22.44 -38.48 -49.80
C LEU A 9 -22.28 -39.34 -48.53
N PRO A 10 -22.58 -40.65 -48.53
CA PRO A 10 -22.31 -41.51 -47.37
C PRO A 10 -20.84 -41.56 -46.96
N PHE A 11 -19.91 -41.67 -47.91
CA PHE A 11 -18.48 -41.65 -47.65
C PHE A 11 -18.05 -40.31 -47.02
N LEU A 12 -18.46 -39.19 -47.62
CA LEU A 12 -18.13 -37.86 -47.08
C LEU A 12 -18.71 -37.64 -45.68
N ALA A 13 -19.92 -38.12 -45.40
CA ALA A 13 -20.52 -38.03 -44.07
C ALA A 13 -19.69 -38.81 -43.03
N ARG A 14 -19.16 -39.98 -43.39
CA ARG A 14 -18.26 -40.75 -42.53
C ARG A 14 -16.96 -39.99 -42.26
N GLU A 15 -16.31 -39.47 -43.30
CA GLU A 15 -15.08 -38.68 -43.16
C GLU A 15 -15.29 -37.46 -42.26
N VAL A 16 -16.42 -36.74 -42.41
CA VAL A 16 -16.77 -35.60 -41.54
C VAL A 16 -16.92 -36.04 -40.08
N ASN A 17 -17.63 -37.14 -39.83
CA ASN A 17 -17.83 -37.65 -38.47
C ASN A 17 -16.51 -38.12 -37.83
N ASP A 18 -15.66 -38.80 -38.59
CA ASP A 18 -14.35 -39.26 -38.14
C ASP A 18 -13.43 -38.07 -37.83
N ALA A 19 -13.38 -37.06 -38.70
CA ALA A 19 -12.63 -35.82 -38.46
C ALA A 19 -13.17 -35.01 -37.26
N HIS A 20 -14.50 -34.99 -37.07
CA HIS A 20 -15.12 -34.35 -35.92
C HIS A 20 -14.74 -35.04 -34.61
N ALA A 21 -14.80 -36.38 -34.56
CA ALA A 21 -14.39 -37.16 -33.39
C ALA A 21 -12.89 -36.95 -33.06
N GLN A 22 -12.03 -36.92 -34.08
CA GLN A 22 -10.60 -36.63 -33.90
C GLN A 22 -10.35 -35.22 -33.35
N THR A 23 -11.10 -34.22 -33.83
CA THR A 23 -10.99 -32.84 -33.35
C THR A 23 -11.27 -32.76 -31.84
N HIS A 24 -12.30 -33.45 -31.34
CA HIS A 24 -12.59 -33.53 -29.90
C HIS A 24 -11.47 -34.21 -29.11
N ASN A 25 -10.94 -35.32 -29.62
CA ASN A 25 -9.84 -36.03 -28.97
C ASN A 25 -8.57 -35.16 -28.88
N HIS A 26 -8.25 -34.42 -29.95
CA HIS A 26 -7.13 -33.48 -29.95
C HIS A 26 -7.36 -32.31 -28.98
N ALA A 27 -8.59 -31.80 -28.87
CA ALA A 27 -8.91 -30.74 -27.91
C ALA A 27 -8.70 -31.21 -26.46
N LYS A 28 -9.14 -32.43 -26.12
CA LYS A 28 -8.91 -33.06 -24.82
C LYS A 28 -7.42 -33.25 -24.54
N GLY A 29 -6.68 -33.80 -25.51
CA GLY A 29 -5.23 -33.94 -25.42
C GLY A 29 -4.52 -32.59 -25.21
N MET A 30 -4.94 -31.56 -25.93
CA MET A 30 -4.41 -30.20 -25.80
C MET A 30 -4.60 -29.64 -24.38
N LEU A 31 -5.76 -29.85 -23.73
CA LEU A 31 -5.98 -29.39 -22.36
C LEU A 31 -5.10 -30.12 -21.35
N LEU A 32 -4.90 -31.43 -21.52
CA LEU A 32 -4.02 -32.22 -20.66
C LEU A 32 -2.56 -31.76 -20.78
N GLU A 33 -2.07 -31.53 -22.01
CA GLU A 33 -0.72 -31.00 -22.22
C GLU A 33 -0.58 -29.55 -21.73
N ALA A 34 -1.61 -28.71 -21.92
CA ALA A 34 -1.63 -27.37 -21.36
C ALA A 34 -1.57 -27.37 -19.83
N LYS A 35 -2.28 -28.29 -19.15
CA LYS A 35 -2.17 -28.49 -17.70
C LYS A 35 -0.75 -28.86 -17.31
N ARG A 36 -0.16 -29.86 -17.95
CA ARG A 36 1.20 -30.33 -17.67
C ARG A 36 2.23 -29.21 -17.83
N ALA A 37 2.17 -28.47 -18.93
CA ALA A 37 3.01 -27.30 -19.17
C ALA A 37 2.78 -26.20 -18.11
N GLY A 38 1.51 -25.94 -17.76
CA GLY A 38 1.14 -24.99 -16.72
C GLY A 38 1.69 -25.34 -15.33
N GLU A 39 1.66 -26.61 -14.94
CA GLU A 39 2.25 -27.09 -13.68
C GLU A 39 3.77 -26.88 -13.66
N ALA A 40 4.46 -27.17 -14.77
CA ALA A 40 5.89 -26.92 -14.90
C ALA A 40 6.21 -25.41 -14.82
N LEU A 41 5.42 -24.56 -15.50
CA LEU A 41 5.57 -23.10 -15.46
C LEU A 41 5.32 -22.52 -14.06
N VAL A 42 4.35 -23.06 -13.30
CA VAL A 42 4.12 -22.65 -11.90
C VAL A 42 5.33 -22.98 -11.02
N LYS A 43 5.91 -24.18 -11.18
CA LYS A 43 7.13 -24.56 -10.46
C LYS A 43 8.31 -23.67 -10.84
N ALA A 44 8.54 -23.44 -12.14
CA ALA A 44 9.59 -22.55 -12.63
C ALA A 44 9.45 -21.12 -12.08
N LYS A 45 8.21 -20.58 -12.08
CA LYS A 45 7.93 -19.25 -11.51
C LYS A 45 8.32 -19.14 -10.04
N GLY A 46 8.15 -20.20 -9.26
CA GLY A 46 8.54 -20.23 -7.85
C GLY A 46 10.06 -20.19 -7.62
N LEU A 47 10.86 -20.52 -8.64
CA LEU A 47 12.33 -20.49 -8.58
C LEU A 47 12.91 -19.18 -9.13
N CYS A 48 12.12 -18.38 -9.85
CA CYS A 48 12.55 -17.11 -10.40
C CYS A 48 12.49 -15.98 -9.36
N PRO A 49 13.49 -15.07 -9.32
CA PRO A 49 13.37 -13.81 -8.59
C PRO A 49 12.14 -12.99 -9.02
N HIS A 50 11.65 -12.14 -8.12
CA HIS A 50 10.50 -11.29 -8.41
C HIS A 50 10.73 -10.46 -9.69
N GLY A 51 9.72 -10.35 -10.55
CA GLY A 51 9.79 -9.60 -11.81
C GLY A 51 10.47 -10.32 -12.99
N THR A 52 11.31 -11.33 -12.76
CA THR A 52 12.16 -11.93 -13.83
C THR A 52 11.50 -13.06 -14.64
N PHE A 53 10.38 -13.60 -14.16
CA PHE A 53 9.75 -14.79 -14.77
C PHE A 53 9.34 -14.58 -16.23
N LYS A 54 8.91 -13.37 -16.61
CA LYS A 54 8.50 -13.08 -17.99
C LYS A 54 9.66 -13.24 -18.96
N ASP A 55 10.82 -12.71 -18.62
CA ASP A 55 12.02 -12.74 -19.44
C ASP A 55 12.54 -14.18 -19.53
N TRP A 56 12.47 -14.93 -18.42
CA TRP A 56 12.79 -16.36 -18.41
C TRP A 56 11.93 -17.15 -19.40
N VAL A 57 10.60 -16.92 -19.44
CA VAL A 57 9.72 -17.60 -20.41
C VAL A 57 10.14 -17.28 -21.84
N GLN A 58 10.48 -16.02 -22.14
CA GLN A 58 10.88 -15.61 -23.49
C GLN A 58 12.22 -16.22 -23.91
N ALA A 59 13.16 -16.37 -22.98
CA ALA A 59 14.47 -16.94 -23.24
C ALA A 59 14.46 -18.46 -23.38
N HIS A 60 13.59 -19.16 -22.63
CA HIS A 60 13.67 -20.61 -22.47
C HIS A 60 12.50 -21.40 -23.06
N CYS A 61 11.38 -20.75 -23.41
CA CYS A 61 10.19 -21.43 -23.89
C CYS A 61 9.80 -20.98 -25.31
N ARG A 62 9.31 -21.92 -26.12
CA ARG A 62 8.81 -21.66 -27.49
C ARG A 62 7.33 -21.23 -27.49
N LEU A 63 6.97 -20.34 -26.59
CA LEU A 63 5.59 -19.87 -26.42
C LEU A 63 5.57 -18.41 -25.94
N SER A 64 4.48 -17.72 -26.23
CA SER A 64 4.29 -16.36 -25.73
C SER A 64 4.00 -16.35 -24.22
N TYR A 65 4.35 -15.26 -23.55
CA TYR A 65 3.98 -15.08 -22.13
C TYR A 65 2.46 -15.17 -21.90
N ARG A 66 1.65 -14.72 -22.87
CA ARG A 66 0.18 -14.88 -22.81
C ARG A 66 -0.24 -16.35 -22.80
N GLN A 67 0.36 -17.19 -23.65
CA GLN A 67 0.10 -18.64 -23.62
C GLN A 67 0.60 -19.29 -22.33
N ALA A 68 1.78 -18.87 -21.84
CA ALA A 68 2.33 -19.36 -20.58
C ALA A 68 1.33 -19.13 -19.43
N THR A 69 0.82 -17.91 -19.33
CA THR A 69 -0.15 -17.53 -18.31
C THR A 69 -1.49 -18.26 -18.48
N ALA A 70 -1.94 -18.50 -19.72
CA ALA A 70 -3.12 -19.34 -19.99
C ALA A 70 -2.93 -20.78 -19.48
N TYR A 71 -1.79 -21.41 -19.78
CA TYR A 71 -1.48 -22.77 -19.31
C TYR A 71 -1.41 -22.86 -17.79
N MET A 72 -0.75 -21.89 -17.14
CA MET A 72 -0.73 -21.81 -15.68
C MET A 72 -2.13 -21.67 -15.08
N ARG A 73 -3.05 -20.94 -15.74
CA ARG A 73 -4.45 -20.83 -15.32
C ARG A 73 -5.19 -22.16 -15.49
N VAL A 74 -5.01 -22.86 -16.62
CA VAL A 74 -5.57 -24.21 -16.82
C VAL A 74 -5.11 -25.15 -15.71
N ALA A 75 -3.81 -25.18 -15.42
CA ALA A 75 -3.26 -26.02 -14.35
C ALA A 75 -3.91 -25.74 -12.98
N LYS A 76 -4.10 -24.45 -12.63
CA LYS A 76 -4.75 -24.06 -11.37
C LYS A 76 -6.22 -24.46 -11.30
N LEU A 77 -6.99 -24.23 -12.36
CA LEU A 77 -8.43 -24.51 -12.41
C LEU A 77 -8.75 -26.00 -12.56
N SER A 78 -7.82 -26.79 -13.13
CA SER A 78 -7.97 -28.24 -13.29
C SER A 78 -7.99 -29.05 -11.99
N LYS A 79 -7.87 -28.37 -10.83
CA LYS A 79 -8.09 -29.00 -9.52
C LYS A 79 -9.59 -29.25 -9.26
N ASP A 80 -10.43 -28.39 -9.83
CA ASP A 80 -11.87 -28.37 -9.57
C ASP A 80 -12.67 -28.87 -10.80
N ALA A 81 -11.99 -29.23 -11.89
CA ALA A 81 -12.60 -29.67 -13.15
C ALA A 81 -11.87 -30.87 -13.76
N ASP A 82 -12.63 -31.84 -14.28
CA ASP A 82 -12.08 -32.96 -15.04
C ASP A 82 -11.84 -32.56 -16.51
N LEU A 83 -10.56 -32.46 -16.90
CA LEU A 83 -10.17 -32.08 -18.26
C LEU A 83 -10.48 -33.15 -19.30
N ARG A 84 -10.68 -34.41 -18.90
CA ARG A 84 -10.95 -35.52 -19.83
C ARG A 84 -12.37 -35.51 -20.36
N THR A 85 -13.29 -34.93 -19.60
CA THR A 85 -14.71 -34.85 -19.93
C THR A 85 -15.10 -33.49 -20.51
N PHE A 86 -14.23 -32.48 -20.43
CA PHE A 86 -14.49 -31.18 -21.01
C PHE A 86 -14.38 -31.20 -22.53
N ASP A 87 -15.45 -30.80 -23.20
CA ASP A 87 -15.48 -30.65 -24.65
C ASP A 87 -15.19 -29.18 -25.02
N GLY A 88 -13.96 -28.91 -25.45
CA GLY A 88 -13.55 -27.59 -25.89
C GLY A 88 -12.04 -27.35 -25.81
N GLY A 89 -11.60 -26.24 -26.41
CA GLY A 89 -10.21 -25.80 -26.33
C GLY A 89 -9.87 -25.04 -25.04
N ILE A 90 -8.62 -24.57 -24.94
CA ILE A 90 -8.12 -23.82 -23.78
C ILE A 90 -8.94 -22.56 -23.50
N ASP A 91 -9.29 -21.79 -24.52
CA ASP A 91 -10.04 -20.54 -24.32
C ASP A 91 -11.46 -20.81 -23.82
N ALA A 92 -12.14 -21.83 -24.36
CA ALA A 92 -13.46 -22.25 -23.90
C ALA A 92 -13.38 -22.70 -22.43
N PHE A 93 -12.39 -23.53 -22.07
CA PHE A 93 -12.16 -23.96 -20.70
C PHE A 93 -11.96 -22.76 -19.76
N LEU A 94 -11.10 -21.80 -20.14
CA LEU A 94 -10.85 -20.62 -19.32
C LEU A 94 -12.07 -19.70 -19.21
N GLN A 95 -12.94 -19.63 -20.21
CA GLN A 95 -14.19 -18.87 -20.11
C GLN A 95 -15.18 -19.54 -19.15
N THR A 96 -15.28 -20.87 -19.18
CA THR A 96 -16.19 -21.62 -18.31
C THR A 96 -15.75 -21.60 -16.85
N PHE A 97 -14.46 -21.83 -16.58
CA PHE A 97 -13.98 -22.07 -15.21
C PHE A 97 -13.24 -20.90 -14.59
N ALA A 98 -12.75 -19.92 -15.36
CA ALA A 98 -12.14 -18.76 -14.72
C ALA A 98 -13.22 -17.84 -14.16
N THR A 99 -13.17 -17.61 -12.85
CA THR A 99 -13.98 -16.56 -12.24
C THR A 99 -13.69 -15.24 -12.93
N LYS A 100 -14.73 -14.60 -13.47
CA LYS A 100 -14.62 -13.23 -13.97
C LYS A 100 -14.21 -12.38 -12.77
N ARG A 101 -13.03 -11.77 -12.84
CA ARG A 101 -12.59 -10.82 -11.81
C ARG A 101 -13.62 -9.70 -11.78
N ILE A 102 -14.50 -9.72 -10.78
CA ILE A 102 -15.36 -8.60 -10.46
C ILE A 102 -14.38 -7.49 -10.08
N LYS A 103 -14.37 -6.38 -10.83
CA LYS A 103 -13.64 -5.20 -10.39
C LYS A 103 -14.40 -4.75 -9.17
N ASP A 104 -13.79 -4.92 -7.99
CA ASP A 104 -14.39 -4.43 -6.76
C ASP A 104 -14.81 -2.97 -7.02
N PRO A 105 -16.02 -2.56 -6.60
CA PRO A 105 -16.41 -1.16 -6.67
C PRO A 105 -15.29 -0.33 -6.04
N ALA A 106 -15.02 0.84 -6.63
CA ALA A 106 -14.01 1.73 -6.08
C ALA A 106 -14.24 1.85 -4.57
N PRO A 107 -13.19 1.68 -3.75
CA PRO A 107 -13.37 1.68 -2.30
C PRO A 107 -14.10 2.96 -1.89
N GLU A 108 -15.10 2.82 -1.04
CA GLU A 108 -15.76 3.98 -0.46
C GLU A 108 -14.73 4.76 0.37
N PHE A 109 -14.73 6.10 0.26
CA PHE A 109 -13.79 6.93 0.99
C PHE A 109 -14.24 7.03 2.46
N THR A 110 -13.58 6.27 3.34
CA THR A 110 -14.00 6.11 4.73
C THR A 110 -13.41 7.18 5.67
N HIS A 111 -13.90 7.25 6.91
CA HIS A 111 -13.26 8.06 7.97
C HIS A 111 -11.78 7.71 8.19
N ARG A 112 -11.40 6.44 8.01
CA ARG A 112 -10.00 6.02 8.16
C ARG A 112 -9.12 6.56 7.05
N ASP A 113 -9.65 6.61 5.83
CA ASP A 113 -8.96 7.22 4.68
C ASP A 113 -8.83 8.74 4.89
N ALA A 114 -9.89 9.39 5.39
CA ALA A 114 -9.84 10.81 5.75
C ALA A 114 -8.74 11.10 6.79
N ASP A 115 -8.65 10.29 7.86
CA ASP A 115 -7.62 10.46 8.90
C ASP A 115 -6.20 10.28 8.32
N TYR A 116 -6.02 9.33 7.41
CA TYR A 116 -4.75 9.09 6.74
C TYR A 116 -4.35 10.26 5.81
N VAL A 117 -5.31 10.73 5.01
CA VAL A 117 -5.13 11.86 4.09
C VAL A 117 -4.73 13.13 4.83
N LEU A 118 -5.41 13.46 5.93
CA LEU A 118 -5.10 14.65 6.72
C LEU A 118 -3.68 14.61 7.33
N ARG A 119 -3.22 13.42 7.77
CA ARG A 119 -1.85 13.26 8.26
C ARG A 119 -0.80 13.45 7.16
N ILE A 120 -1.02 12.87 5.99
CA ILE A 120 -0.09 13.03 4.86
C ILE A 120 -0.07 14.48 4.39
N HIS A 121 -1.23 15.13 4.33
CA HIS A 121 -1.32 16.54 3.98
C HIS A 121 -0.53 17.42 4.96
N ALA A 122 -0.70 17.22 6.26
CA ALA A 122 0.07 17.93 7.28
C ALA A 122 1.59 17.72 7.14
N LEU A 123 2.01 16.49 6.77
CA LEU A 123 3.42 16.17 6.52
C LEU A 123 3.94 16.83 5.22
N ALA A 124 3.11 16.92 4.17
CA ALA A 124 3.45 17.60 2.93
C ALA A 124 3.63 19.12 3.14
N GLU A 125 2.85 19.73 4.03
CA GLU A 125 2.97 21.16 4.35
C GLU A 125 4.17 21.46 5.26
N ARG A 126 4.43 20.62 6.26
CA ARG A 126 5.29 20.96 7.41
C ARG A 126 6.49 20.04 7.63
N GLY A 127 6.61 18.92 6.91
CA GLY A 127 7.72 17.97 7.05
C GLY A 127 9.10 18.55 6.70
N ALA A 128 10.16 17.78 6.90
CA ALA A 128 11.47 18.12 6.31
C ALA A 128 11.40 18.05 4.77
N GLU A 129 12.31 18.72 4.04
CA GLU A 129 12.27 18.84 2.57
C GLU A 129 11.98 17.51 1.85
N HIS A 130 12.75 16.46 2.18
CA HIS A 130 12.55 15.12 1.62
C HIS A 130 11.21 14.46 2.01
N GLU A 131 10.72 14.73 3.23
CA GLU A 131 9.45 14.19 3.71
C GLU A 131 8.25 14.86 3.05
N ARG A 132 8.37 16.14 2.69
CA ARG A 132 7.33 16.88 1.98
C ARG A 132 7.07 16.31 0.61
N ASP A 133 8.13 16.07 -0.16
CA ASP A 133 8.03 15.51 -1.51
C ASP A 133 7.40 14.10 -1.47
N VAL A 134 7.90 13.24 -0.56
CA VAL A 134 7.36 11.89 -0.39
C VAL A 134 5.89 11.91 0.06
N ALA A 135 5.50 12.87 0.91
CA ALA A 135 4.13 13.04 1.35
C ALA A 135 3.22 13.55 0.22
N ALA A 136 3.67 14.51 -0.58
CA ALA A 136 2.94 15.03 -1.74
C ALA A 136 2.72 13.94 -2.80
N ASP A 137 3.73 13.11 -3.07
CA ASP A 137 3.61 11.96 -3.97
C ASP A 137 2.61 10.93 -3.45
N LYS A 138 2.67 10.60 -2.15
CA LYS A 138 1.70 9.69 -1.52
C LYS A 138 0.28 10.23 -1.57
N LEU A 139 0.10 11.53 -1.37
CA LEU A 139 -1.21 12.18 -1.44
C LEU A 139 -1.79 12.06 -2.86
N THR A 140 -0.96 12.30 -3.88
CA THR A 140 -1.33 12.18 -5.30
C THR A 140 -1.72 10.74 -5.64
N GLN A 141 -0.88 9.76 -5.32
CA GLN A 141 -1.16 8.34 -5.56
C GLN A 141 -2.44 7.86 -4.86
N THR A 142 -2.67 8.35 -3.63
CA THR A 142 -3.88 8.01 -2.88
C THR A 142 -5.12 8.63 -3.53
N ALA A 143 -5.04 9.87 -4.02
CA ALA A 143 -6.14 10.53 -4.71
C ALA A 143 -6.51 9.82 -6.03
N GLU A 144 -5.50 9.39 -6.79
CA GLU A 144 -5.70 8.61 -8.03
C GLU A 144 -6.47 7.31 -7.78
N ARG A 145 -6.22 6.64 -6.66
CA ARG A 145 -6.94 5.41 -6.27
C ARG A 145 -8.44 5.63 -6.14
N PHE A 146 -8.86 6.82 -5.69
CA PHE A 146 -10.26 7.20 -5.55
C PHE A 146 -10.78 8.01 -6.75
N GLY A 147 -9.97 8.21 -7.80
CA GLY A 147 -10.36 8.95 -9.01
C GLY A 147 -10.57 10.44 -8.77
N MET A 148 -9.82 11.04 -7.85
CA MET A 148 -9.92 12.46 -7.48
C MET A 148 -8.54 13.14 -7.50
N THR A 149 -8.53 14.47 -7.42
CA THR A 149 -7.29 15.23 -7.23
C THR A 149 -6.90 15.25 -5.75
N ALA A 150 -5.62 15.48 -5.44
CA ALA A 150 -5.12 15.61 -4.07
C ALA A 150 -5.91 16.66 -3.27
N GLU A 151 -6.15 17.84 -3.85
CA GLU A 151 -6.92 18.92 -3.23
C GLU A 151 -8.38 18.53 -2.95
N ALA A 152 -9.05 17.89 -3.92
CA ALA A 152 -10.42 17.43 -3.76
C ALA A 152 -10.53 16.38 -2.65
N MET A 153 -9.53 15.49 -2.55
CA MET A 153 -9.45 14.47 -1.51
C MET A 153 -9.28 15.07 -0.12
N VAL A 154 -8.40 16.06 0.05
CA VAL A 154 -8.20 16.77 1.32
C VAL A 154 -9.48 17.50 1.72
N LYS A 155 -10.15 18.17 0.78
CA LYS A 155 -11.45 18.81 1.02
C LYS A 155 -12.53 17.81 1.46
N GLN A 156 -12.56 16.62 0.85
CA GLN A 156 -13.47 15.55 1.23
C GLN A 156 -13.13 14.96 2.61
N ALA A 157 -11.84 14.85 2.94
CA ALA A 157 -11.38 14.41 4.26
C ALA A 157 -11.84 15.36 5.37
N HIS A 158 -11.67 16.69 5.19
CA HIS A 158 -12.16 17.68 6.14
C HIS A 158 -13.68 17.65 6.32
N LYS A 159 -14.47 17.37 5.26
CA LYS A 159 -15.92 17.21 5.39
C LYS A 159 -16.31 16.03 6.28
N LEU A 160 -15.60 14.91 6.17
CA LEU A 160 -15.81 13.72 7.01
C LEU A 160 -15.27 13.90 8.43
N ARG A 161 -14.33 14.82 8.62
CA ARG A 161 -13.60 15.04 9.86
C ARG A 161 -13.42 16.54 10.13
N PRO A 162 -14.51 17.27 10.43
CA PRO A 162 -14.44 18.71 10.63
C PRO A 162 -13.62 19.11 11.87
N ASN A 163 -13.48 18.19 12.84
CA ASN A 163 -12.73 18.41 14.09
C ASN A 163 -11.50 17.48 14.23
N ASN A 164 -11.00 16.86 13.15
CA ASN A 164 -9.75 16.07 13.20
C ASN A 164 -8.51 16.96 13.04
N ASP A 165 -8.65 18.16 13.56
CA ASP A 165 -7.61 19.12 13.71
C ASP A 165 -6.58 18.50 14.66
N LEU A 166 -5.56 17.84 14.07
CA LEU A 166 -4.24 17.69 14.69
C LEU A 166 -3.80 19.04 15.29
N THR A 167 -4.30 20.15 14.74
CA THR A 167 -4.27 21.51 15.27
C THR A 167 -4.78 21.68 16.70
N ASP A 168 -5.71 20.90 17.25
CA ASP A 168 -6.12 21.07 18.66
C ASP A 168 -5.12 20.42 19.62
N ALA A 169 -4.65 19.20 19.33
CA ALA A 169 -3.54 18.59 20.07
C ALA A 169 -2.23 19.38 19.89
N GLU A 170 -2.02 19.99 18.72
CA GLU A 170 -0.89 20.88 18.45
C GLU A 170 -1.04 22.25 19.13
N LYS A 171 -2.26 22.79 19.25
CA LYS A 171 -2.53 23.99 20.07
C LYS A 171 -2.25 23.69 21.54
N GLU A 172 -2.67 22.54 22.05
CA GLU A 172 -2.35 22.08 23.40
C GLU A 172 -0.84 21.89 23.59
N ALA A 173 -0.14 21.31 22.62
CA ALA A 173 1.32 21.16 22.68
C ALA A 173 2.03 22.52 22.65
N ARG A 174 1.55 23.46 21.84
CA ARG A 174 2.10 24.82 21.73
C ARG A 174 1.88 25.63 23.00
N THR A 175 0.68 25.59 23.57
CA THR A 175 0.40 26.26 24.86
C THR A 175 1.24 25.66 25.99
N PHE A 176 1.44 24.34 25.96
CA PHE A 176 2.33 23.66 26.90
C PHE A 176 3.80 24.09 26.74
N GLU A 177 4.31 24.19 25.50
CA GLU A 177 5.67 24.65 25.22
C GLU A 177 5.88 26.11 25.65
N GLU A 178 4.90 26.99 25.39
CA GLU A 178 4.92 28.39 25.83
C GLU A 178 4.94 28.50 27.36
N CYS A 179 4.18 27.66 28.07
CA CYS A 179 4.20 27.57 29.53
C CYS A 179 5.56 27.14 30.08
N LEU A 180 6.19 26.13 29.45
CA LEU A 180 7.53 25.67 29.83
C LEU A 180 8.60 26.76 29.63
N LYS A 181 8.54 27.51 28.52
CA LYS A 181 9.44 28.65 28.28
C LYS A 181 9.27 29.75 29.32
N ALA A 182 8.03 30.07 29.67
CA ALA A 182 7.75 31.05 30.72
C ALA A 182 8.29 30.60 32.09
N GLN A 183 8.13 29.31 32.43
CA GLN A 183 8.64 28.76 33.67
C GLN A 183 10.18 28.74 33.72
N ALA A 184 10.84 28.42 32.60
CA ALA A 184 12.29 28.49 32.47
C ALA A 184 12.82 29.92 32.63
N SER A 185 12.16 30.91 32.01
CA SER A 185 12.50 32.33 32.17
C SER A 185 12.38 32.77 33.64
N ALA A 186 11.28 32.41 34.30
CA ALA A 186 11.07 32.73 35.71
C ALA A 186 12.11 32.06 36.64
N PHE A 187 12.60 30.88 36.28
CA PHE A 187 13.69 30.21 37.00
C PHE A 187 15.02 30.97 36.82
N GLN A 188 15.35 31.40 35.61
CA GLN A 188 16.55 32.19 35.33
C GLN A 188 16.54 33.53 36.07
N GLU A 189 15.40 34.21 36.13
CA GLU A 189 15.25 35.45 36.91
C GLU A 189 15.50 35.24 38.39
N ARG A 190 14.94 34.15 38.97
CA ARG A 190 15.21 33.80 40.38
C ARG A 190 16.68 33.51 40.62
N GLU A 191 17.32 32.76 39.73
CA GLU A 191 18.74 32.45 39.84
C GLU A 191 19.62 33.72 39.79
N ALA A 192 19.26 34.69 38.93
CA ALA A 192 19.94 35.98 38.87
C ALA A 192 19.81 36.76 40.19
N ILE A 193 18.61 36.82 40.78
CA ILE A 193 18.38 37.47 42.09
C ILE A 193 19.20 36.78 43.18
N PHE A 194 19.23 35.45 43.21
CA PHE A 194 20.02 34.72 44.20
C PHE A 194 21.51 35.01 44.06
N ARG A 195 22.06 35.05 42.84
CA ARG A 195 23.47 35.40 42.61
C ARG A 195 23.78 36.84 43.05
N GLU A 196 22.90 37.78 42.75
CA GLU A 196 23.08 39.18 43.18
C GLU A 196 23.05 39.30 44.71
N LEU A 197 22.13 38.59 45.38
CA LEU A 197 22.11 38.51 46.84
C LEU A 197 23.39 37.87 47.38
N GLU A 198 23.82 36.74 46.83
CA GLU A 198 25.07 36.08 47.24
C GLU A 198 26.29 37.01 47.09
N GLU A 199 26.38 37.79 46.02
CA GLU A 199 27.43 38.78 45.80
C GLU A 199 27.35 39.92 46.82
N GLN A 200 26.15 40.46 47.07
CA GLN A 200 25.93 41.49 48.08
C GLN A 200 26.32 40.98 49.48
N PHE A 201 25.89 39.78 49.86
CA PHE A 201 26.23 39.17 51.15
C PHE A 201 27.71 38.84 51.28
N SER A 202 28.37 38.41 50.19
CA SER A 202 29.81 38.10 50.19
C SER A 202 30.69 39.35 50.34
N ASN A 203 30.23 40.49 49.84
CA ASN A 203 30.93 41.77 49.91
C ASN A 203 30.55 42.62 51.14
N THR A 204 29.56 42.20 51.92
CA THR A 204 29.15 42.93 53.13
C THR A 204 30.04 42.56 54.31
N PRO A 205 30.63 43.53 55.02
CA PRO A 205 31.42 43.25 56.22
C PRO A 205 30.60 42.50 57.27
N LYS A 206 31.24 41.58 57.99
CA LYS A 206 30.59 40.75 59.02
C LYS A 206 29.81 41.57 60.06
N GLU A 207 30.29 42.75 60.39
CA GLU A 207 29.70 43.68 61.36
C GLU A 207 28.35 44.23 60.89
N ASP A 208 28.24 44.58 59.60
CA ASP A 208 27.01 45.07 59.00
C ASP A 208 25.98 43.96 58.83
N LEU A 209 26.42 42.74 58.48
CA LEU A 209 25.54 41.56 58.45
C LEU A 209 24.95 41.26 59.83
N LEU A 210 25.75 41.35 60.89
CA LEU A 210 25.27 41.19 62.26
C LEU A 210 24.28 42.28 62.64
N ARG A 211 24.48 43.52 62.17
CA ARG A 211 23.54 44.62 62.40
C ARG A 211 22.20 44.34 61.71
N ILE A 212 22.22 43.93 60.45
CA ILE A 212 21.02 43.59 59.66
C ILE A 212 20.24 42.43 60.31
N LEU A 213 20.93 41.35 60.71
CA LEU A 213 20.30 40.21 61.37
C LEU A 213 19.69 40.57 62.74
N THR A 214 20.36 41.44 63.50
CA THR A 214 19.84 41.92 64.78
C THR A 214 18.59 42.78 64.59
N ASP A 215 18.58 43.63 63.57
CA ASP A 215 17.43 44.49 63.22
C ASP A 215 16.22 43.68 62.75
N LEU A 216 16.44 42.62 61.96
CA LEU A 216 15.39 41.68 61.53
C LEU A 216 14.80 40.90 62.70
N ARG A 217 15.64 40.48 63.66
CA ARG A 217 15.21 39.79 64.88
C ARG A 217 14.37 40.69 65.79
N ILE A 218 14.75 41.97 65.94
CA ILE A 218 13.98 42.95 66.73
C ILE A 218 12.61 43.23 66.07
N LYS A 219 12.56 43.22 64.73
CA LYS A 219 11.32 43.41 63.96
C LYS A 219 10.44 42.15 63.85
N GLY A 220 10.86 41.02 64.43
CA GLY A 220 10.09 39.77 64.46
C GLY A 220 9.92 39.11 63.09
N VAL A 221 10.82 39.41 62.15
CA VAL A 221 10.79 38.83 60.78
C VAL A 221 11.46 37.44 60.75
N TRP A 222 12.21 37.10 61.81
CA TRP A 222 12.92 35.83 62.02
C TRP A 222 12.95 35.48 63.51
#